data_AF-A0A2Z6DZH3-F1
#
_entry.id   AF-A0A2Z6DZH3-F1
#
_cell.length_a   1.000
_cell.length_b   1.000
_cell.length_c   1.000
_cell.angle_alpha   90.00
_cell.angle_beta   90.00
_cell.angle_gamma   90.00
#
_symmetry.space_group_name_H-M   'P 1'
#
loop_
_entity.id
_entity.type
_entity.pdbx_description
1 polymer ?
#
loop_
_entity_poly.entity_id
_entity_poly.type
_entity_poly.pdbx_seq_one_letter_code
_entity_poly.pdbx_strand_id
1 'polypeptide(L)'
;MKELDEIRSLLDELEHQPADALEGQDLDFKEWNTRSLQDAVALVVEMAVCMANGGGGTVIFGVNDKAVGRSNAILGVPPEIDINRLKKAVYDSTDPKLTPVFQELPVPEGTGRLIVMQIYPGLPPYTDTQGRGKIRIGKDCQPLTGTLRRRIMVETGETDFTATPVSDMPESLVSAAAMERLREAARRENAPDDLLRRPDRELLATLGLIRDGRLLRSGVLLSGTERAIRKHFPGYVWTHLRMVSDTDYSDRADGYDALPIALDRILDRIMADNPITTVPQGLFHFEIRTYPEIALREALLNAFVHADYRIYGPILVKQFRDRLEISNPGGLPGGITPQNILRHEPVPRNPALVDALTRLRLVNRSNLGVRRMYQALLIEGKEPPEILDEGEAVRVIFRASDLSVPFRLFVAQEADKGRILSVEELLTLQYLLRHPEIDTITAARITQQTESDAKETLSRMELDLGYLERGGTGRGTYWRLRADLHRRLSAPGHPERDRRIDWEAAKTRVLSILKQRADRGESGLSNAEIRQITHLDRNQVVRLMRELRQENPQIQEPGRGRWARYEWAKQ
;
A
#
# COMPACT_ATOMS: atom_id res chain seq x y z
N MET A 1 -18.55 1.09 2.75
CA MET A 1 -20.00 0.82 2.89
C MET A 1 -20.62 2.00 3.60
N LYS A 2 -21.79 2.47 3.14
CA LYS A 2 -22.45 3.66 3.68
C LYS A 2 -23.38 3.27 4.82
N GLU A 3 -23.27 3.97 5.95
CA GLU A 3 -24.20 3.81 7.08
C GLU A 3 -25.56 4.44 6.76
N LEU A 4 -26.64 3.98 7.39
CA LEU A 4 -27.99 4.48 7.09
C LEU A 4 -28.14 6.00 7.30
N ASP A 5 -27.45 6.57 8.28
CA ASP A 5 -27.49 8.02 8.53
C ASP A 5 -26.73 8.80 7.45
N GLU A 6 -25.67 8.24 6.89
CA GLU A 6 -24.96 8.82 5.75
C GLU A 6 -25.84 8.77 4.49
N ILE A 7 -26.56 7.65 4.27
CA ILE A 7 -27.53 7.53 3.19
C ILE A 7 -28.63 8.59 3.32
N ARG A 8 -29.15 8.83 4.53
CA ARG A 8 -30.15 9.88 4.76
C ARG A 8 -29.64 11.27 4.37
N SER A 9 -28.40 11.60 4.73
CA SER A 9 -27.76 12.86 4.34
C SER A 9 -27.64 12.97 2.82
N LEU A 10 -27.31 11.89 2.12
CA LEU A 10 -27.23 11.86 0.66
C LEU A 10 -28.60 12.04 0.00
N LEU A 11 -29.67 11.51 0.60
CA LEU A 11 -31.04 11.74 0.12
C LEU A 11 -31.47 13.20 0.26
N ASP A 12 -30.95 13.95 1.24
CA ASP A 12 -31.22 15.41 1.36
C ASP A 12 -30.62 16.20 0.19
N GLU A 13 -29.51 15.73 -0.37
CA GLU A 13 -28.86 16.38 -1.51
C GLU A 13 -29.68 16.26 -2.81
N LEU A 14 -30.60 15.28 -2.89
CA LEU A 14 -31.48 15.09 -4.05
C LEU A 14 -32.41 16.29 -4.32
N GLU A 15 -32.58 17.17 -3.35
CA GLU A 15 -33.31 18.43 -3.54
C GLU A 15 -32.61 19.37 -4.53
N HIS A 16 -31.28 19.31 -4.61
CA HIS A 16 -30.47 20.27 -5.36
C HIS A 16 -29.76 19.64 -6.58
N GLN A 17 -29.60 18.32 -6.61
CA GLN A 17 -28.90 17.61 -7.68
C GLN A 17 -29.46 16.20 -7.91
N PRO A 18 -29.30 15.62 -9.12
CA PRO A 18 -29.79 14.28 -9.40
C PRO A 18 -28.94 13.20 -8.70
N ALA A 19 -29.51 12.02 -8.45
CA ALA A 19 -28.81 10.95 -7.74
C ALA A 19 -27.57 10.43 -8.52
N ASP A 20 -27.58 10.46 -9.85
CA ASP A 20 -26.43 10.11 -10.71
C ASP A 20 -25.18 10.98 -10.45
N ALA A 21 -25.35 12.19 -9.91
CA ALA A 21 -24.23 13.06 -9.53
C ALA A 21 -23.57 12.64 -8.20
N LEU A 22 -24.29 11.87 -7.38
CA LEU A 22 -23.83 11.35 -6.09
C LEU A 22 -23.22 9.95 -6.21
N GLU A 23 -23.41 9.28 -7.35
CA GLU A 23 -22.87 7.95 -7.58
C GLU A 23 -21.34 7.93 -7.69
N GLY A 24 -20.76 6.80 -7.29
CA GLY A 24 -19.32 6.59 -7.36
C GLY A 24 -18.96 5.11 -7.46
N GLN A 25 -17.72 4.80 -7.10
CA GLN A 25 -17.20 3.43 -7.13
C GLN A 25 -17.95 2.51 -6.16
N ASP A 26 -18.38 3.03 -5.00
CA ASP A 26 -18.96 2.24 -3.91
C ASP A 26 -20.42 2.62 -3.58
N LEU A 27 -21.06 3.46 -4.40
CA LEU A 27 -22.45 3.91 -4.23
C LEU A 27 -23.18 4.00 -5.58
N ASP A 28 -24.40 3.46 -5.64
CA ASP A 28 -25.29 3.50 -6.80
C ASP A 28 -26.76 3.69 -6.38
N PHE A 29 -27.53 4.47 -7.15
CA PHE A 29 -28.97 4.62 -7.02
C PHE A 29 -29.70 3.95 -8.21
N LYS A 30 -30.73 3.15 -7.90
CA LYS A 30 -31.54 2.48 -8.93
C LYS A 30 -33.03 2.68 -8.72
N GLU A 31 -33.72 2.97 -9.81
CA GLU A 31 -35.17 2.99 -9.84
C GLU A 31 -35.72 1.57 -9.67
N TRP A 32 -36.78 1.42 -8.87
CA TRP A 32 -37.43 0.13 -8.72
C TRP A 32 -38.42 -0.12 -9.86
N ASN A 33 -38.24 -1.21 -10.60
CA ASN A 33 -39.17 -1.59 -11.65
C ASN A 33 -40.48 -2.14 -11.06
N THR A 34 -41.54 -1.35 -11.10
CA THR A 34 -42.88 -1.71 -10.60
C THR A 34 -43.68 -2.57 -11.59
N ARG A 35 -43.25 -2.68 -12.86
CA ARG A 35 -43.99 -3.37 -13.92
C ARG A 35 -43.71 -4.88 -13.96
N SER A 36 -42.51 -5.29 -13.52
CA SER A 36 -42.06 -6.68 -13.58
C SER A 36 -41.17 -7.00 -12.38
N LEU A 37 -41.70 -7.81 -11.46
CA LEU A 37 -40.92 -8.29 -10.31
C LEU A 37 -39.71 -9.10 -10.76
N GLN A 38 -39.82 -9.83 -11.87
CA GLN A 38 -38.72 -10.61 -12.41
C GLN A 38 -37.57 -9.71 -12.88
N ASP A 39 -37.87 -8.61 -13.57
CA ASP A 39 -36.85 -7.67 -14.03
C ASP A 39 -36.23 -6.89 -12.86
N ALA A 40 -37.04 -6.53 -11.84
CA ALA A 40 -36.53 -5.92 -10.61
C ALA A 40 -35.54 -6.85 -9.89
N VAL A 41 -35.89 -8.14 -9.75
CA VAL A 41 -34.98 -9.14 -9.17
C VAL A 41 -33.73 -9.33 -10.02
N ALA A 42 -33.86 -9.38 -11.36
CA ALA A 42 -32.72 -9.50 -12.26
C ALA A 42 -31.76 -8.30 -12.12
N LEU A 43 -32.29 -7.09 -11.99
CA LEU A 43 -31.50 -5.88 -11.72
C LEU A 43 -30.76 -5.98 -10.39
N VAL A 44 -31.42 -6.45 -9.32
CA VAL A 44 -30.78 -6.65 -8.01
C VAL A 44 -29.60 -7.62 -8.11
N VAL A 45 -29.76 -8.75 -8.81
CA VAL A 45 -28.69 -9.74 -9.04
C VAL A 45 -27.55 -9.13 -9.86
N GLU A 46 -27.86 -8.42 -10.94
CA GLU A 46 -26.87 -7.77 -11.80
C GLU A 46 -26.04 -6.75 -11.00
N MET A 47 -26.70 -5.93 -10.20
CA MET A 47 -26.03 -4.93 -9.36
C MET A 47 -25.18 -5.58 -8.28
N ALA A 48 -25.65 -6.68 -7.67
CA ALA A 48 -24.86 -7.42 -6.68
C ALA A 48 -23.55 -7.95 -7.30
N VAL A 49 -23.60 -8.53 -8.50
CA VAL A 49 -22.43 -9.00 -9.24
C VAL A 49 -21.50 -7.84 -9.63
N CYS A 50 -22.06 -6.76 -10.17
CA CYS A 50 -21.29 -5.60 -10.59
C CYS A 50 -20.49 -4.98 -9.43
N MET A 51 -21.17 -4.75 -8.29
CA MET A 51 -20.55 -4.16 -7.10
C MET A 51 -19.53 -5.10 -6.48
N ALA A 52 -19.83 -6.40 -6.37
CA ALA A 52 -18.87 -7.39 -5.85
C ALA A 52 -17.58 -7.43 -6.67
N ASN A 53 -17.69 -7.33 -8.00
CA ASN A 53 -16.53 -7.31 -8.90
C ASN A 53 -15.73 -6.01 -8.85
N GLY A 54 -16.31 -4.91 -8.39
CA GLY A 54 -15.64 -3.60 -8.31
C GLY A 54 -15.17 -3.19 -6.92
N GLY A 55 -15.11 -4.12 -5.96
CA GLY A 55 -14.62 -3.86 -4.61
C GLY A 55 -15.71 -3.68 -3.54
N GLY A 56 -16.95 -4.06 -3.83
CA GLY A 56 -18.09 -3.92 -2.93
C GLY A 56 -18.70 -2.51 -2.94
N GLY A 57 -19.73 -2.28 -2.11
CA GLY A 57 -20.40 -1.00 -2.02
C GLY A 57 -21.87 -1.10 -1.62
N THR A 58 -22.60 -0.01 -1.85
CA THR A 58 -23.99 0.18 -1.44
C THR A 58 -24.85 0.52 -2.65
N VAL A 59 -25.99 -0.16 -2.82
CA VAL A 59 -26.98 0.11 -3.87
C VAL A 59 -28.30 0.45 -3.21
N ILE A 60 -28.90 1.57 -3.58
CA ILE A 60 -30.16 2.06 -3.02
C ILE A 60 -31.24 1.94 -4.09
N PHE A 61 -32.25 1.10 -3.82
CA PHE A 61 -33.37 0.87 -4.72
C PHE A 61 -34.58 1.73 -4.35
N GLY A 62 -35.25 2.25 -5.38
CA GLY A 62 -36.44 3.10 -5.27
C GLY A 62 -36.16 4.59 -5.53
N VAL A 63 -35.01 4.93 -6.12
CA VAL A 63 -34.64 6.32 -6.44
C VAL A 63 -34.43 6.46 -7.95
N ASN A 64 -35.08 7.45 -8.56
CA ASN A 64 -34.84 7.83 -9.95
C ASN A 64 -33.54 8.65 -10.03
N ASP A 65 -32.59 8.16 -10.80
CA ASP A 65 -31.21 8.66 -10.88
C ASP A 65 -31.06 10.00 -11.60
N LYS A 66 -32.06 10.41 -12.40
CA LYS A 66 -32.01 11.61 -13.24
C LYS A 66 -32.91 12.74 -12.76
N ALA A 67 -33.87 12.43 -11.89
CA ALA A 67 -34.79 13.42 -11.35
C ALA A 67 -34.07 14.33 -10.34
N VAL A 68 -34.46 15.62 -10.35
CA VAL A 68 -34.04 16.60 -9.35
C VAL A 68 -35.26 16.99 -8.51
N GLY A 69 -35.05 17.19 -7.21
CA GLY A 69 -36.09 17.39 -6.23
C GLY A 69 -36.35 16.09 -5.48
N ARG A 70 -36.21 16.11 -4.15
CA ARG A 70 -36.22 14.91 -3.32
C ARG A 70 -37.50 14.09 -3.47
N SER A 71 -38.65 14.76 -3.44
CA SER A 71 -39.97 14.13 -3.64
C SER A 71 -40.21 13.56 -5.04
N ASN A 72 -39.49 14.07 -6.05
CA ASN A 72 -39.60 13.58 -7.44
C ASN A 72 -38.63 12.41 -7.68
N ALA A 73 -37.46 12.43 -7.04
CA ALA A 73 -36.45 11.39 -7.18
C ALA A 73 -36.81 10.14 -6.37
N ILE A 74 -37.37 10.28 -5.17
CA ILE A 74 -37.71 9.15 -4.30
C ILE A 74 -39.08 8.59 -4.69
N LEU A 75 -39.08 7.48 -5.44
CA LEU A 75 -40.30 6.75 -5.83
C LEU A 75 -40.66 5.66 -4.81
N GLY A 76 -39.65 5.08 -4.16
CA GLY A 76 -39.78 4.02 -3.17
C GLY A 76 -39.85 2.59 -3.74
N VAL A 77 -39.84 1.62 -2.85
CA VAL A 77 -40.08 0.19 -3.14
C VAL A 77 -41.37 -0.28 -2.45
N PRO A 78 -42.33 -0.92 -3.15
CA PRO A 78 -43.59 -1.34 -2.56
C PRO A 78 -43.41 -2.26 -1.33
N PRO A 79 -44.21 -2.11 -0.25
CA PRO A 79 -44.06 -2.83 1.02
C PRO A 79 -44.18 -4.36 0.91
N GLU A 80 -44.85 -4.87 -0.10
CA GLU A 80 -45.02 -6.30 -0.38
C GLU A 80 -43.72 -7.01 -0.85
N ILE A 81 -42.67 -6.26 -1.19
CA ILE A 81 -41.38 -6.83 -1.60
C ILE A 81 -40.60 -7.33 -0.38
N ASP A 82 -40.43 -8.64 -0.28
CA ASP A 82 -39.69 -9.29 0.81
C ASP A 82 -38.17 -9.29 0.56
N ILE A 83 -37.41 -8.67 1.46
CA ILE A 83 -35.94 -8.62 1.43
C ILE A 83 -35.30 -10.01 1.50
N ASN A 84 -35.91 -10.98 2.19
CA ASN A 84 -35.37 -12.33 2.29
C ASN A 84 -35.46 -13.07 0.95
N ARG A 85 -36.50 -12.77 0.17
CA ARG A 85 -36.64 -13.29 -1.19
C ARG A 85 -35.57 -12.71 -2.11
N LEU A 86 -35.24 -11.42 -1.98
CA LEU A 86 -34.15 -10.79 -2.72
C LEU A 86 -32.79 -11.40 -2.34
N LYS A 87 -32.53 -11.56 -1.04
CA LYS A 87 -31.32 -12.22 -0.54
C LYS A 87 -31.16 -13.63 -1.10
N LYS A 88 -32.24 -14.43 -1.08
CA LYS A 88 -32.25 -15.77 -1.65
C LYS A 88 -32.02 -15.76 -3.17
N ALA A 89 -32.67 -14.85 -3.90
CA ALA A 89 -32.48 -14.73 -5.35
C ALA A 89 -31.02 -14.40 -5.72
N VAL A 90 -30.36 -13.48 -4.99
CA VAL A 90 -28.94 -13.18 -5.20
C VAL A 90 -28.08 -14.41 -4.93
N TYR A 91 -28.29 -15.11 -3.81
CA TYR A 91 -27.54 -16.31 -3.48
C TYR A 91 -27.73 -17.41 -4.54
N ASP A 92 -28.97 -17.73 -4.91
CA ASP A 92 -29.25 -18.82 -5.85
C ASP A 92 -28.71 -18.52 -7.25
N SER A 93 -28.72 -17.25 -7.67
CA SER A 93 -28.40 -16.84 -9.04
C SER A 93 -26.95 -16.40 -9.27
N THR A 94 -26.09 -16.42 -8.24
CA THR A 94 -24.67 -16.00 -8.35
C THR A 94 -23.69 -17.15 -8.14
N ASP A 95 -22.52 -17.03 -8.75
CA ASP A 95 -21.38 -17.94 -8.60
C ASP A 95 -20.04 -17.16 -8.72
N PRO A 96 -19.18 -17.15 -7.68
CA PRO A 96 -19.39 -17.70 -6.34
C PRO A 96 -20.62 -17.10 -5.63
N LYS A 97 -21.12 -17.78 -4.61
CA LYS A 97 -22.36 -17.39 -3.93
C LYS A 97 -22.20 -16.05 -3.19
N LEU A 98 -23.04 -15.08 -3.54
CA LEU A 98 -23.12 -13.78 -2.87
C LEU A 98 -24.20 -13.75 -1.79
N THR A 99 -23.86 -13.20 -0.62
CA THR A 99 -24.79 -12.98 0.50
C THR A 99 -24.79 -11.51 0.92
N PRO A 100 -25.41 -10.61 0.14
CA PRO A 100 -25.51 -9.20 0.52
C PRO A 100 -26.37 -9.01 1.79
N VAL A 101 -26.15 -7.88 2.45
CA VAL A 101 -26.98 -7.40 3.56
C VAL A 101 -28.05 -6.48 2.99
N PHE A 102 -29.32 -6.80 3.25
CA PHE A 102 -30.45 -5.96 2.88
C PHE A 102 -30.99 -5.25 4.11
N GLN A 103 -31.25 -3.96 3.98
CA GLN A 103 -31.87 -3.13 5.01
C GLN A 103 -33.01 -2.31 4.40
N GLU A 104 -34.04 -2.06 5.20
CA GLU A 104 -35.13 -1.15 4.82
C GLU A 104 -34.86 0.23 5.40
N LEU A 105 -34.99 1.26 4.56
CA LEU A 105 -34.86 2.65 4.98
C LEU A 105 -36.22 3.33 4.84
N PRO A 106 -36.91 3.65 5.96
CA PRO A 106 -38.15 4.41 5.93
C PRO A 106 -37.92 5.83 5.40
N VAL A 107 -38.79 6.27 4.49
CA VAL A 107 -38.77 7.61 3.90
C VAL A 107 -40.19 8.17 3.83
N PRO A 108 -40.42 9.48 4.01
CA PRO A 108 -41.77 10.05 3.91
C PRO A 108 -42.31 10.12 2.47
N GLU A 109 -41.45 10.00 1.46
CA GLU A 109 -41.80 10.11 0.04
C GLU A 109 -42.13 8.75 -0.59
N GLY A 110 -42.72 8.79 -1.79
CA GLY A 110 -42.95 7.60 -2.61
C GLY A 110 -43.82 6.54 -1.92
N THR A 111 -43.39 5.27 -2.00
CA THR A 111 -44.06 4.15 -1.31
C THR A 111 -43.79 4.07 0.20
N GLY A 112 -43.05 5.03 0.78
CA GLY A 112 -42.76 5.08 2.21
C GLY A 112 -41.49 4.35 2.65
N ARG A 113 -40.77 3.69 1.74
CA ARG A 113 -39.50 3.00 2.04
C ARG A 113 -38.60 2.84 0.82
N LEU A 114 -37.29 2.69 1.08
CA LEU A 114 -36.26 2.27 0.14
C LEU A 114 -35.65 0.94 0.58
N ILE A 115 -35.05 0.20 -0.36
CA ILE A 115 -34.26 -1.00 -0.05
C ILE A 115 -32.79 -0.67 -0.26
N VAL A 116 -31.98 -0.86 0.78
CA VAL A 116 -30.54 -0.69 0.74
C VAL A 116 -29.90 -2.07 0.67
N MET A 117 -29.17 -2.33 -0.41
CA MET A 117 -28.35 -3.54 -0.58
C MET A 117 -26.89 -3.20 -0.37
N GLN A 118 -26.25 -3.88 0.57
CA GLN A 118 -24.86 -3.72 0.92
C GLN A 118 -24.08 -4.97 0.52
N ILE A 119 -23.04 -4.77 -0.31
CA ILE A 119 -22.17 -5.82 -0.82
C ILE A 119 -20.78 -5.61 -0.22
N TYR A 120 -20.28 -6.61 0.49
CA TYR A 120 -18.90 -6.60 0.97
C TYR A 120 -17.92 -6.90 -0.19
N PRO A 121 -16.72 -6.31 -0.17
CA PRO A 121 -15.65 -6.70 -1.08
C PRO A 121 -15.39 -8.21 -0.97
N GLY A 122 -15.32 -8.88 -2.12
CA GLY A 122 -14.98 -10.29 -2.24
C GLY A 122 -13.82 -10.50 -3.21
N LEU A 123 -13.52 -11.76 -3.52
CA LEU A 123 -12.52 -12.12 -4.52
C LEU A 123 -13.23 -12.31 -5.88
N PRO A 124 -13.12 -11.35 -6.81
CA PRO A 124 -13.70 -11.52 -8.14
C PRO A 124 -12.95 -12.60 -8.96
N PRO A 125 -13.55 -13.12 -10.05
CA PRO A 125 -14.81 -12.68 -10.65
C PRO A 125 -16.04 -13.41 -10.11
N TYR A 126 -17.04 -12.63 -9.71
CA TYR A 126 -18.42 -13.06 -9.54
C TYR A 126 -19.17 -13.03 -10.87
N THR A 127 -19.99 -14.04 -11.12
CA THR A 127 -20.89 -14.12 -12.26
C THR A 127 -22.29 -14.53 -11.82
N ASP A 128 -23.26 -14.40 -12.71
CA ASP A 128 -24.51 -15.15 -12.58
C ASP A 128 -24.27 -16.65 -12.86
N THR A 129 -25.24 -17.50 -12.55
CA THR A 129 -25.15 -18.95 -12.82
C THR A 129 -25.07 -19.31 -14.31
N GLN A 130 -25.22 -18.33 -15.22
CA GLN A 130 -25.03 -18.50 -16.66
C GLN A 130 -23.64 -18.03 -17.12
N GLY A 131 -22.77 -17.63 -16.18
CA GLY A 131 -21.40 -17.19 -16.44
C GLY A 131 -21.28 -15.75 -16.94
N ARG A 132 -22.36 -14.96 -16.92
CA ARG A 132 -22.36 -13.53 -17.28
C ARG A 132 -21.96 -12.71 -16.06
N GLY A 133 -21.07 -11.74 -16.25
CA GLY A 133 -20.63 -10.83 -15.19
C GLY A 133 -20.53 -9.40 -15.67
N LYS A 134 -20.65 -8.45 -14.74
CA LYS A 134 -20.30 -7.04 -14.92
C LYS A 134 -19.33 -6.62 -13.83
N ILE A 135 -18.61 -5.53 -14.03
CA ILE A 135 -17.69 -4.92 -13.06
C ILE A 135 -17.97 -3.42 -12.94
N ARG A 136 -17.87 -2.90 -11.72
CA ARG A 136 -17.98 -1.46 -11.45
C ARG A 136 -16.63 -0.76 -11.73
N ILE A 137 -16.65 0.21 -12.64
CA ILE A 137 -15.52 1.10 -12.94
C ILE A 137 -16.02 2.54 -12.91
N GLY A 138 -15.59 3.31 -11.91
CA GLY A 138 -16.19 4.60 -11.62
C GLY A 138 -17.65 4.41 -11.23
N LYS A 139 -18.57 5.02 -11.98
CA LYS A 139 -20.02 4.86 -11.78
C LYS A 139 -20.70 3.87 -12.73
N ASP A 140 -19.95 3.28 -13.66
CA ASP A 140 -20.53 2.43 -14.70
C ASP A 140 -20.35 0.93 -14.40
N CYS A 141 -21.39 0.15 -14.68
CA CYS A 141 -21.32 -1.32 -14.71
C CYS A 141 -20.99 -1.81 -16.11
N GLN A 142 -19.72 -2.13 -16.35
CA GLN A 142 -19.23 -2.58 -17.65
C GLN A 142 -19.25 -4.11 -17.77
N PRO A 143 -19.47 -4.68 -18.97
CA PRO A 143 -19.40 -6.12 -19.17
C PRO A 143 -18.04 -6.71 -18.77
N LEU A 144 -18.07 -7.81 -18.02
CA LEU A 144 -16.88 -8.57 -17.68
C LEU A 144 -16.41 -9.36 -18.91
N THR A 145 -15.60 -8.73 -19.76
CA THR A 145 -15.08 -9.36 -21.00
C THR A 145 -14.14 -10.52 -20.69
N GLY A 146 -13.94 -11.44 -21.64
CA GLY A 146 -13.02 -12.58 -21.46
C GLY A 146 -11.56 -12.20 -21.21
N THR A 147 -11.13 -11.00 -21.61
CA THR A 147 -9.81 -10.44 -21.29
C THR A 147 -9.78 -9.92 -19.85
N LEU A 148 -10.80 -9.17 -19.45
CA LEU A 148 -10.91 -8.63 -18.09
C LEU A 148 -11.08 -9.76 -17.06
N ARG A 149 -11.89 -10.77 -17.38
CA ARG A 149 -12.06 -11.98 -16.56
C ARG A 149 -10.72 -12.70 -16.35
N ARG A 150 -9.93 -12.92 -17.40
CA ARG A 150 -8.59 -13.54 -17.29
C ARG A 150 -7.58 -12.69 -16.52
N ARG A 151 -7.70 -11.37 -16.59
CA ARG A 151 -6.88 -10.46 -15.79
C ARG A 151 -7.24 -10.59 -14.32
N ILE A 152 -8.52 -10.47 -13.99
CA ILE A 152 -9.06 -10.62 -12.64
C ILE A 152 -8.72 -11.98 -12.08
N MET A 153 -8.99 -13.07 -12.80
CA MET A 153 -8.65 -14.45 -12.38
C MET A 153 -7.16 -14.67 -12.12
N VAL A 154 -6.26 -13.77 -12.52
CA VAL A 154 -4.84 -13.86 -12.15
C VAL A 154 -4.41 -12.82 -11.13
N GLU A 155 -5.04 -11.66 -11.13
CA GLU A 155 -4.92 -10.68 -10.03
C GLU A 155 -5.48 -11.24 -8.71
N THR A 156 -6.51 -12.10 -8.78
CA THR A 156 -7.11 -12.82 -7.65
C THR A 156 -6.55 -14.22 -7.43
N GLY A 157 -5.64 -14.68 -8.30
CA GLY A 157 -4.92 -15.95 -8.13
C GLY A 157 -5.67 -17.24 -8.53
N GLU A 158 -6.83 -17.14 -9.19
CA GLU A 158 -7.62 -18.30 -9.67
C GLU A 158 -6.96 -19.09 -10.82
N THR A 159 -6.04 -18.50 -11.60
CA THR A 159 -5.20 -19.25 -12.55
C THR A 159 -3.72 -18.97 -12.32
N ASP A 160 -3.11 -19.79 -11.46
CA ASP A 160 -1.68 -19.74 -11.21
C ASP A 160 -0.90 -20.21 -12.45
N PHE A 161 -0.33 -19.25 -13.19
CA PHE A 161 0.53 -19.53 -14.34
C PHE A 161 1.69 -20.46 -13.97
N THR A 162 2.28 -20.26 -12.79
CA THR A 162 3.42 -21.05 -12.30
C THR A 162 3.02 -22.46 -11.86
N ALA A 163 1.73 -22.72 -11.63
CA ALA A 163 1.20 -24.06 -11.33
C ALA A 163 0.92 -24.90 -12.59
N THR A 164 1.16 -24.37 -13.79
CA THR A 164 0.89 -25.11 -15.04
C THR A 164 1.95 -26.19 -15.28
N PRO A 165 1.58 -27.47 -15.49
CA PRO A 165 2.54 -28.52 -15.86
C PRO A 165 3.17 -28.27 -17.23
N VAL A 166 4.45 -28.59 -17.39
CA VAL A 166 5.14 -28.58 -18.69
C VAL A 166 5.16 -29.99 -19.30
N SER A 167 5.21 -30.06 -20.63
CA SER A 167 5.07 -31.32 -21.37
C SER A 167 6.34 -32.17 -21.40
N ASP A 168 7.52 -31.55 -21.24
CA ASP A 168 8.80 -32.24 -21.27
C ASP A 168 9.07 -33.00 -19.95
N MET A 169 9.93 -34.03 -20.01
CA MET A 169 10.32 -34.80 -18.83
C MET A 169 11.22 -33.97 -17.89
N PRO A 170 11.01 -34.00 -16.56
CA PRO A 170 11.76 -33.20 -15.60
C PRO A 170 13.29 -33.28 -15.75
N GLU A 171 13.82 -34.48 -16.00
CA GLU A 171 15.26 -34.75 -16.12
C GLU A 171 15.93 -33.94 -17.23
N SER A 172 15.18 -33.61 -18.29
CA SER A 172 15.68 -32.82 -19.43
C SER A 172 15.63 -31.31 -19.22
N LEU A 173 14.98 -30.89 -18.13
CA LEU A 173 14.70 -29.48 -17.82
C LEU A 173 15.57 -28.96 -16.68
N VAL A 174 15.89 -29.81 -15.70
CA VAL A 174 16.56 -29.42 -14.45
C VAL A 174 18.07 -29.19 -14.66
N SER A 175 18.58 -28.13 -14.05
CA SER A 175 19.99 -27.74 -14.00
C SER A 175 20.58 -28.10 -12.64
N ALA A 176 21.65 -28.89 -12.63
CA ALA A 176 22.37 -29.25 -11.40
C ALA A 176 22.90 -28.00 -10.66
N ALA A 177 23.38 -26.99 -11.40
CA ALA A 177 23.84 -25.74 -10.81
C ALA A 177 22.70 -24.96 -10.14
N ALA A 178 21.50 -24.95 -10.75
CA ALA A 178 20.34 -24.28 -10.16
C ALA A 178 19.88 -25.01 -8.89
N MET A 179 19.88 -26.35 -8.90
CA MET A 179 19.55 -27.15 -7.73
C MET A 179 20.54 -26.93 -6.58
N GLU A 180 21.84 -26.87 -6.87
CA GLU A 180 22.83 -26.61 -5.81
C GLU A 180 22.65 -25.20 -5.22
N ARG A 181 22.45 -24.18 -6.05
CA ARG A 181 22.17 -22.81 -5.57
C ARG A 181 20.87 -22.73 -4.76
N LEU A 182 19.83 -23.45 -5.16
CA LEU A 182 18.58 -23.53 -4.40
C LEU A 182 18.82 -24.13 -3.01
N ARG A 183 19.61 -25.21 -2.92
CA ARG A 183 19.96 -25.87 -1.65
C ARG A 183 20.83 -24.96 -0.78
N GLU A 184 21.82 -24.28 -1.35
CA GLU A 184 22.67 -23.33 -0.63
C GLU A 184 21.85 -22.17 -0.05
N ALA A 185 20.97 -21.57 -0.86
CA ALA A 185 20.08 -20.50 -0.41
C ALA A 185 19.18 -20.98 0.73
N ALA A 186 18.57 -22.16 0.60
CA ALA A 186 17.71 -22.73 1.64
C ALA A 186 18.48 -23.08 2.93
N ARG A 187 19.74 -23.56 2.82
CA ARG A 187 20.62 -23.81 3.97
C ARG A 187 20.91 -22.51 4.74
N ARG A 188 21.17 -21.40 4.05
CA ARG A 188 21.42 -20.09 4.69
C ARG A 188 20.22 -19.60 5.51
N GLU A 189 19.00 -19.91 5.08
CA GLU A 189 17.76 -19.60 5.81
C GLU A 189 17.35 -20.73 6.80
N ASN A 190 18.27 -21.65 7.12
CA ASN A 190 18.06 -22.75 8.06
C ASN A 190 16.87 -23.66 7.69
N ALA A 191 16.65 -23.97 6.41
CA ALA A 191 15.66 -24.96 5.99
C ALA A 191 16.03 -26.37 6.50
N PRO A 192 15.05 -27.28 6.68
CA PRO A 192 15.31 -28.61 7.23
C PRO A 192 16.33 -29.43 6.42
N ASP A 193 17.39 -29.92 7.08
CA ASP A 193 18.47 -30.66 6.42
C ASP A 193 17.99 -31.97 5.76
N ASP A 194 16.99 -32.63 6.33
CA ASP A 194 16.39 -33.85 5.79
C ASP A 194 15.68 -33.59 4.44
N LEU A 195 15.03 -32.44 4.30
CA LEU A 195 14.47 -31.97 3.03
C LEU A 195 15.59 -31.73 2.00
N LEU A 196 16.66 -31.04 2.40
CA LEU A 196 17.75 -30.64 1.51
C LEU A 196 18.72 -31.76 1.13
N ARG A 197 18.66 -32.93 1.77
CA ARG A 197 19.44 -34.12 1.38
C ARG A 197 18.72 -35.02 0.38
N ARG A 198 17.44 -34.78 0.11
CA ARG A 198 16.66 -35.57 -0.86
C ARG A 198 17.21 -35.42 -2.28
N PRO A 199 17.22 -36.48 -3.10
CA PRO A 199 17.52 -36.40 -4.53
C PRO A 199 16.67 -35.35 -5.24
N ASP A 200 17.18 -34.73 -6.29
CA ASP A 200 16.55 -33.56 -6.94
C ASP A 200 15.07 -33.76 -7.29
N ARG A 201 14.74 -34.90 -7.92
CA ARG A 201 13.34 -35.22 -8.27
C ARG A 201 12.44 -35.33 -7.04
N GLU A 202 12.93 -35.94 -5.96
CA GLU A 202 12.18 -36.10 -4.71
C GLU A 202 12.04 -34.78 -3.96
N LEU A 203 13.07 -33.93 -3.95
CA LEU A 203 13.00 -32.59 -3.42
C LEU A 203 11.93 -31.78 -4.17
N LEU A 204 11.99 -31.71 -5.50
CA LEU A 204 11.03 -30.97 -6.31
C LEU A 204 9.60 -31.48 -6.11
N ALA A 205 9.39 -32.80 -6.00
CA ALA A 205 8.09 -33.36 -5.65
C ALA A 205 7.61 -32.96 -4.25
N THR A 206 8.49 -32.99 -3.25
CA THR A 206 8.18 -32.59 -1.85
C THR A 206 7.83 -31.11 -1.74
N LEU A 207 8.40 -30.28 -2.61
CA LEU A 207 8.08 -28.86 -2.76
C LEU A 207 6.78 -28.60 -3.53
N GLY A 208 6.09 -29.63 -4.02
CA GLY A 208 4.86 -29.49 -4.81
C GLY A 208 5.09 -29.04 -6.26
N LEU A 209 6.33 -29.10 -6.75
CA LEU A 209 6.74 -28.64 -8.08
C LEU A 209 6.59 -29.72 -9.16
N ILE A 210 6.20 -30.94 -8.79
CA ILE A 210 5.89 -32.04 -9.71
C ILE A 210 4.45 -32.49 -9.47
N ARG A 211 3.65 -32.56 -10.54
CA ARG A 211 2.28 -33.06 -10.54
C ARG A 211 2.10 -34.08 -11.66
N ASP A 212 1.55 -35.25 -11.35
CA ASP A 212 1.35 -36.35 -12.31
C ASP A 212 2.63 -36.71 -13.09
N GLY A 213 3.78 -36.68 -12.40
CA GLY A 213 5.09 -36.97 -12.99
C GLY A 213 5.67 -35.86 -13.88
N ARG A 214 4.96 -34.73 -14.05
CA ARG A 214 5.39 -33.58 -14.84
C ARG A 214 5.82 -32.42 -13.95
N LEU A 215 6.87 -31.71 -14.37
CA LEU A 215 7.34 -30.51 -13.68
C LEU A 215 6.35 -29.36 -13.89
N LEU A 216 6.13 -28.52 -12.89
CA LEU A 216 5.38 -27.27 -13.04
C LEU A 216 6.28 -26.15 -13.55
N ARG A 217 5.70 -25.08 -14.11
CA ARG A 217 6.45 -23.88 -14.52
C ARG A 217 7.26 -23.27 -13.36
N SER A 218 6.72 -23.23 -12.15
CA SER A 218 7.46 -22.87 -10.93
C SER A 218 8.71 -23.74 -10.71
N GLY A 219 8.61 -25.05 -10.98
CA GLY A 219 9.75 -25.97 -10.93
C GLY A 219 10.81 -25.63 -11.97
N VAL A 220 10.40 -25.30 -13.19
CA VAL A 220 11.31 -24.83 -14.25
C VAL A 220 11.99 -23.52 -13.84
N LEU A 221 11.27 -22.58 -13.23
CA LEU A 221 11.83 -21.30 -12.81
C LEU A 221 12.83 -21.44 -11.66
N LEU A 222 12.60 -22.37 -10.73
CA LEU A 222 13.48 -22.59 -9.58
C LEU A 222 14.70 -23.46 -9.87
N SER A 223 14.59 -24.38 -10.83
CA SER A 223 15.60 -25.42 -11.06
C SER A 223 16.01 -25.62 -12.51
N GLY A 224 15.40 -24.90 -13.45
CA GLY A 224 15.55 -25.17 -14.86
C GLY A 224 16.89 -24.74 -15.46
N THR A 225 17.22 -25.36 -16.59
CA THR A 225 18.25 -24.86 -17.51
C THR A 225 17.77 -23.60 -18.22
N GLU A 226 18.71 -22.77 -18.70
CA GLU A 226 18.38 -21.57 -19.48
C GLU A 226 17.46 -21.90 -20.68
N ARG A 227 17.73 -23.01 -21.37
CA ARG A 227 16.90 -23.50 -22.49
C ARG A 227 15.47 -23.80 -22.05
N ALA A 228 15.28 -24.44 -20.91
CA ALA A 228 13.96 -24.74 -20.37
C ALA A 228 13.20 -23.46 -19.98
N ILE A 229 13.90 -22.51 -19.35
CA ILE A 229 13.33 -21.24 -18.93
C ILE A 229 12.89 -20.42 -20.15
N ARG A 230 13.74 -20.24 -21.17
CA ARG A 230 13.36 -19.53 -22.40
C ARG A 230 12.16 -20.15 -23.11
N LYS A 231 12.05 -21.49 -23.09
CA LYS A 231 10.92 -22.21 -23.68
C LYS A 231 9.61 -21.97 -22.92
N HIS A 232 9.67 -22.01 -21.59
CA HIS A 232 8.49 -21.98 -20.71
C HIS A 232 8.22 -20.62 -20.07
N PHE A 233 9.08 -19.62 -20.31
CA PHE A 233 8.93 -18.23 -19.88
C PHE A 233 9.52 -17.30 -20.96
N PRO A 234 8.91 -17.22 -22.15
CA PRO A 234 9.50 -16.51 -23.29
C PRO A 234 9.66 -15.00 -23.08
N GLY A 235 8.89 -14.41 -22.16
CA GLY A 235 8.99 -13.00 -21.77
C GLY A 235 9.89 -12.73 -20.56
N TYR A 236 10.39 -13.78 -19.89
CA TYR A 236 11.25 -13.63 -18.71
C TYR A 236 12.68 -13.31 -19.11
N VAL A 237 13.20 -12.26 -18.49
CA VAL A 237 14.60 -11.90 -18.46
C VAL A 237 14.83 -11.13 -17.16
N TRP A 238 16.00 -11.24 -16.57
CA TRP A 238 16.45 -10.27 -15.57
C TRP A 238 17.46 -9.34 -16.23
N THR A 239 17.35 -8.05 -15.96
CA THR A 239 18.24 -7.03 -16.52
C THR A 239 18.79 -6.18 -15.40
N HIS A 240 20.12 -6.05 -15.31
CA HIS A 240 20.80 -5.09 -14.44
C HIS A 240 21.45 -4.01 -15.30
N LEU A 241 21.13 -2.76 -15.00
CA LEU A 241 21.69 -1.57 -15.65
C LEU A 241 22.41 -0.71 -14.62
N ARG A 242 23.65 -0.34 -14.93
CA ARG A 242 24.38 0.69 -14.22
C ARG A 242 24.16 2.03 -14.91
N MET A 243 23.35 2.87 -14.29
CA MET A 243 22.89 4.12 -14.88
C MET A 243 23.91 5.24 -14.66
N VAL A 244 24.12 6.05 -15.69
CA VAL A 244 24.89 7.31 -15.63
C VAL A 244 23.94 8.50 -15.51
N SER A 245 22.79 8.42 -16.20
CA SER A 245 21.68 9.37 -16.18
C SER A 245 20.36 8.60 -16.23
N ASP A 246 19.22 9.27 -16.30
CA ASP A 246 17.92 8.60 -16.49
C ASP A 246 17.78 7.97 -17.90
N THR A 247 18.63 8.36 -18.85
CA THR A 247 18.59 7.90 -20.25
C THR A 247 19.77 7.02 -20.65
N ASP A 248 20.90 7.11 -19.94
CA ASP A 248 22.16 6.46 -20.32
C ASP A 248 22.65 5.49 -19.25
N TYR A 249 23.18 4.35 -19.68
CA TYR A 249 23.83 3.35 -18.84
C TYR A 249 25.25 3.08 -19.33
N SER A 250 26.16 2.79 -18.40
CA SER A 250 27.56 2.45 -18.69
C SER A 250 27.81 0.95 -18.77
N ASP A 251 26.91 0.16 -18.19
CA ASP A 251 27.06 -1.30 -18.11
C ASP A 251 25.67 -1.95 -18.01
N ARG A 252 25.51 -3.08 -18.72
CA ARG A 252 24.26 -3.82 -18.85
C ARG A 252 24.54 -5.32 -18.81
N ALA A 253 23.78 -6.04 -18.00
CA ALA A 253 23.75 -7.48 -18.00
C ALA A 253 22.30 -7.97 -18.11
N ASP A 254 22.09 -8.97 -18.96
CA ASP A 254 20.82 -9.67 -19.12
C ASP A 254 21.03 -11.17 -18.87
N GLY A 255 20.04 -11.83 -18.29
CA GLY A 255 20.08 -13.28 -18.12
C GLY A 255 18.70 -13.93 -18.05
N TYR A 256 18.71 -15.26 -18.24
CA TYR A 256 17.52 -16.10 -18.34
C TYR A 256 17.66 -17.31 -17.40
N ASP A 257 18.40 -17.12 -16.32
CA ASP A 257 18.77 -18.17 -15.37
C ASP A 257 17.61 -18.55 -14.46
N ALA A 258 17.73 -19.70 -13.81
CA ALA A 258 16.82 -20.06 -12.73
C ALA A 258 16.90 -19.03 -11.59
N LEU A 259 15.79 -18.81 -10.91
CA LEU A 259 15.62 -17.78 -9.87
C LEU A 259 16.78 -17.74 -8.86
N PRO A 260 17.27 -18.86 -8.28
CA PRO A 260 18.39 -18.80 -7.33
C PRO A 260 19.69 -18.26 -7.94
N ILE A 261 19.98 -18.64 -9.19
CA ILE A 261 21.17 -18.16 -9.91
C ILE A 261 20.99 -16.69 -10.30
N ALA A 262 19.81 -16.31 -10.79
CA ALA A 262 19.48 -14.93 -11.14
C ALA A 262 19.61 -14.00 -9.92
N LEU A 263 19.07 -14.43 -8.77
CA LEU A 263 19.15 -13.70 -7.51
C LEU A 263 20.61 -13.45 -7.10
N ASP A 264 21.44 -14.49 -7.06
CA ASP A 264 22.85 -14.36 -6.68
C ASP A 264 23.61 -13.46 -7.67
N ARG A 265 23.41 -13.62 -8.99
CA ARG A 265 24.06 -12.79 -10.01
C ARG A 265 23.68 -11.31 -9.90
N ILE A 266 22.40 -11.01 -9.70
CA ILE A 266 21.93 -9.63 -9.55
C ILE A 266 22.47 -9.03 -8.25
N LEU A 267 22.42 -9.78 -7.15
CA LEU A 267 22.98 -9.35 -5.86
C LEU A 267 24.48 -9.07 -5.96
N ASP A 268 25.27 -9.98 -6.54
CA ASP A 268 26.72 -9.80 -6.72
C ASP A 268 27.03 -8.51 -7.48
N ARG A 269 26.25 -8.20 -8.54
CA ARG A 269 26.41 -6.98 -9.32
C ARG A 269 26.05 -5.73 -8.52
N ILE A 270 24.95 -5.74 -7.78
CA ILE A 270 24.57 -4.61 -6.93
C ILE A 270 25.65 -4.38 -5.86
N MET A 271 26.10 -5.46 -5.23
CA MET A 271 27.01 -5.45 -4.09
C MET A 271 28.45 -5.07 -4.45
N ALA A 272 28.89 -5.35 -5.69
CA ALA A 272 30.18 -4.92 -6.21
C ALA A 272 30.34 -3.39 -6.18
N ASP A 273 29.23 -2.66 -6.32
CA ASP A 273 29.20 -1.18 -6.38
C ASP A 273 28.31 -0.57 -5.32
N ASN A 274 28.05 -1.32 -4.26
CA ASN A 274 27.33 -0.86 -3.10
C ASN A 274 28.34 -0.20 -2.14
N PRO A 275 28.34 1.13 -2.02
CA PRO A 275 29.34 1.84 -1.23
C PRO A 275 29.38 1.36 0.22
N ILE A 276 30.57 1.37 0.82
CA ILE A 276 30.80 0.97 2.21
C ILE A 276 31.18 2.20 3.02
N THR A 277 30.48 2.40 4.13
CA THR A 277 30.81 3.39 5.15
C THR A 277 31.34 2.66 6.37
N THR A 278 32.57 2.98 6.79
CA THR A 278 33.18 2.40 7.99
C THR A 278 32.82 3.23 9.21
N VAL A 279 32.24 2.58 10.22
CA VAL A 279 31.85 3.21 11.49
C VAL A 279 32.73 2.70 12.63
N PRO A 280 33.50 3.57 13.29
CA PRO A 280 34.26 3.19 14.47
C PRO A 280 33.32 3.11 15.69
N GLN A 281 33.43 2.02 16.46
CA GLN A 281 32.76 1.83 17.74
C GLN A 281 33.74 1.21 18.74
N GLY A 282 34.33 2.07 19.58
CA GLY A 282 35.40 1.66 20.50
C GLY A 282 36.64 1.18 19.73
N LEU A 283 37.02 -0.08 19.93
CA LEU A 283 38.14 -0.72 19.22
C LEU A 283 37.73 -1.39 17.90
N PHE A 284 36.44 -1.48 17.60
CA PHE A 284 35.92 -2.17 16.41
C PHE A 284 35.56 -1.18 15.30
N HIS A 285 35.71 -1.63 14.05
CA HIS A 285 35.28 -0.91 12.85
C HIS A 285 34.22 -1.74 12.14
N PHE A 286 33.01 -1.20 12.02
CA PHE A 286 31.91 -1.85 11.32
C PHE A 286 31.78 -1.32 9.90
N GLU A 287 31.80 -2.22 8.92
CA GLU A 287 31.54 -1.87 7.53
C GLU A 287 30.04 -1.95 7.24
N ILE A 288 29.44 -0.80 6.91
CA ILE A 288 28.01 -0.71 6.64
C ILE A 288 27.83 -0.29 5.19
N ARG A 289 27.18 -1.15 4.40
CA ARG A 289 26.90 -0.91 2.98
C ARG A 289 25.73 0.01 2.79
N THR A 290 25.67 0.85 1.76
CA THR A 290 24.52 1.74 1.48
C THR A 290 23.20 0.99 1.40
N TYR A 291 23.15 -0.14 0.70
CA TYR A 291 21.97 -0.99 0.62
C TYR A 291 22.20 -2.28 1.42
N PRO A 292 21.45 -2.55 2.51
CA PRO A 292 21.61 -3.80 3.26
C PRO A 292 21.28 -5.01 2.39
N GLU A 293 22.13 -6.04 2.39
CA GLU A 293 21.91 -7.24 1.57
C GLU A 293 20.56 -7.91 1.88
N ILE A 294 20.15 -7.92 3.17
CA ILE A 294 18.85 -8.46 3.59
C ILE A 294 17.69 -7.75 2.87
N ALA A 295 17.76 -6.41 2.76
CA ALA A 295 16.73 -5.62 2.10
C ALA A 295 16.72 -5.87 0.58
N LEU A 296 17.90 -5.98 -0.04
CA LEU A 296 18.04 -6.29 -1.46
C LEU A 296 17.52 -7.69 -1.80
N ARG A 297 17.89 -8.70 -1.00
CA ARG A 297 17.46 -10.09 -1.18
C ARG A 297 15.95 -10.19 -1.11
N GLU A 298 15.34 -9.53 -0.13
CA GLU A 298 13.90 -9.49 0.05
C GLU A 298 13.19 -8.78 -1.10
N ALA A 299 13.67 -7.62 -1.55
CA ALA A 299 13.10 -6.91 -2.69
C ALA A 299 13.19 -7.70 -4.00
N LEU A 300 14.36 -8.31 -4.26
CA LEU A 300 14.56 -9.12 -5.45
C LEU A 300 13.68 -10.38 -5.42
N LEU A 301 13.63 -11.09 -4.29
CA LEU A 301 12.74 -12.25 -4.13
C LEU A 301 11.28 -11.85 -4.36
N ASN A 302 10.82 -10.74 -3.77
CA ASN A 302 9.47 -10.25 -3.99
C ASN A 302 9.23 -9.89 -5.47
N ALA A 303 10.20 -9.28 -6.14
CA ALA A 303 10.12 -8.96 -7.57
C ALA A 303 9.99 -10.23 -8.45
N PHE A 304 10.72 -11.31 -8.15
CA PHE A 304 10.55 -12.59 -8.84
C PHE A 304 9.19 -13.23 -8.50
N VAL A 305 8.87 -13.34 -7.21
CA VAL A 305 7.71 -14.08 -6.73
C VAL A 305 6.39 -13.45 -7.16
N HIS A 306 6.33 -12.12 -7.25
CA HIS A 306 5.13 -11.38 -7.61
C HIS A 306 5.11 -10.88 -9.06
N ALA A 307 6.11 -11.24 -9.88
CA ALA A 307 6.10 -10.94 -11.31
C ALA A 307 4.92 -11.61 -12.03
N ASP A 308 4.28 -10.87 -12.93
CA ASP A 308 3.35 -11.45 -13.91
C ASP A 308 4.12 -11.99 -15.12
N TYR A 309 4.44 -13.29 -15.06
CA TYR A 309 5.18 -14.00 -16.10
C TYR A 309 4.44 -14.17 -17.43
N ARG A 310 3.20 -13.68 -17.55
CA ARG A 310 2.44 -13.65 -18.81
C ARG A 310 2.70 -12.37 -19.59
N ILE A 311 3.17 -11.33 -18.92
CA ILE A 311 3.56 -10.05 -19.53
C ILE A 311 5.03 -10.18 -19.95
N TYR A 312 5.33 -9.74 -21.17
CA TYR A 312 6.71 -9.67 -21.64
C TYR A 312 7.38 -8.47 -20.98
N GLY A 313 8.34 -8.73 -20.10
CA GLY A 313 9.02 -7.66 -19.39
C GLY A 313 10.12 -8.17 -18.48
N PRO A 314 11.23 -7.42 -18.36
CA PRO A 314 12.30 -7.78 -17.45
C PRO A 314 11.88 -7.62 -15.99
N ILE A 315 12.47 -8.43 -15.12
CA ILE A 315 12.76 -7.97 -13.76
C ILE A 315 13.97 -7.04 -13.87
N LEU A 316 13.72 -5.75 -13.74
CA LEU A 316 14.66 -4.70 -14.11
C LEU A 316 15.26 -4.07 -12.86
N VAL A 317 16.58 -4.07 -12.79
CA VAL A 317 17.34 -3.38 -11.76
C VAL A 317 18.11 -2.23 -12.40
N LYS A 318 17.80 -0.99 -12.01
CA LYS A 318 18.54 0.21 -12.39
C LYS A 318 19.30 0.74 -11.19
N GLN A 319 20.62 0.69 -11.25
CA GLN A 319 21.50 1.19 -10.19
C GLN A 319 22.07 2.54 -10.62
N PHE A 320 21.57 3.60 -9.98
CA PHE A 320 22.06 4.96 -10.12
C PHE A 320 23.08 5.27 -9.02
N ARG A 321 23.71 6.45 -9.12
CA ARG A 321 24.61 6.94 -8.08
C ARG A 321 23.90 7.22 -6.76
N ASP A 322 22.65 7.69 -6.83
CA ASP A 322 21.86 8.19 -5.69
C ASP A 322 20.68 7.29 -5.31
N ARG A 323 20.41 6.24 -6.08
CA ARG A 323 19.31 5.30 -5.80
C ARG A 323 19.48 3.97 -6.53
N LEU A 324 18.77 2.96 -6.05
CA LEU A 324 18.57 1.68 -6.73
C LEU A 324 17.07 1.49 -6.98
N GLU A 325 16.70 1.21 -8.22
CA GLU A 325 15.32 0.89 -8.59
C GLU A 325 15.23 -0.59 -8.98
N ILE A 326 14.28 -1.31 -8.42
CA ILE A 326 13.94 -2.69 -8.77
C ILE A 326 12.49 -2.68 -9.24
N SER A 327 12.21 -3.11 -10.46
CA SER A 327 10.85 -3.24 -10.97
C SER A 327 10.58 -4.61 -11.57
N ASN A 328 9.31 -5.03 -11.51
CA ASN A 328 8.83 -6.26 -12.10
C ASN A 328 7.52 -6.02 -12.87
N PRO A 329 7.20 -6.86 -13.87
CA PRO A 329 5.95 -6.77 -14.60
C PRO A 329 4.74 -7.13 -13.72
N GLY A 330 3.63 -6.45 -13.99
CA GLY A 330 2.34 -6.54 -13.29
C GLY A 330 2.23 -5.60 -12.07
N GLY A 331 1.03 -5.07 -11.80
CA GLY A 331 0.74 -4.21 -10.63
C GLY A 331 0.63 -4.97 -9.29
N LEU A 332 0.18 -4.30 -8.23
CA LEU A 332 -0.03 -4.95 -6.93
C LEU A 332 -1.28 -5.87 -6.95
N PRO A 333 -1.21 -7.12 -6.43
CA PRO A 333 -2.34 -8.05 -6.47
C PRO A 333 -3.34 -7.80 -5.32
N GLY A 334 -4.57 -8.27 -5.50
CA GLY A 334 -5.51 -8.51 -4.39
C GLY A 334 -5.85 -7.32 -3.49
N GLY A 335 -5.97 -6.10 -4.04
CA GLY A 335 -6.31 -4.89 -3.26
C GLY A 335 -5.16 -4.31 -2.42
N ILE A 336 -3.94 -4.84 -2.59
CA ILE A 336 -2.74 -4.27 -1.99
C ILE A 336 -2.44 -2.92 -2.67
N THR A 337 -2.13 -1.91 -1.87
CA THR A 337 -1.73 -0.58 -2.31
C THR A 337 -0.43 -0.19 -1.61
N PRO A 338 0.32 0.81 -2.15
CA PRO A 338 1.50 1.32 -1.46
C PRO A 338 1.22 1.81 -0.03
N GLN A 339 -0.03 2.18 0.28
CA GLN A 339 -0.45 2.70 1.57
C GLN A 339 -0.88 1.62 2.56
N ASN A 340 -1.08 0.36 2.14
CA ASN A 340 -1.49 -0.74 3.03
C ASN A 340 -0.52 -1.94 3.04
N ILE A 341 0.48 -1.98 2.16
CA ILE A 341 1.36 -3.14 1.94
C ILE A 341 2.09 -3.65 3.20
N LEU A 342 2.35 -2.81 4.21
CA LEU A 342 2.99 -3.23 5.47
C LEU A 342 2.06 -4.03 6.40
N ARG A 343 0.75 -4.00 6.14
CA ARG A 343 -0.27 -4.60 7.01
C ARG A 343 -1.30 -5.46 6.29
N HIS A 344 -1.45 -5.29 4.98
CA HIS A 344 -2.36 -6.09 4.19
C HIS A 344 -1.99 -7.57 4.29
N GLU A 345 -3.00 -8.44 4.29
CA GLU A 345 -2.75 -9.87 4.21
C GLU A 345 -2.07 -10.20 2.88
N PRO A 346 -1.02 -11.05 2.89
CA PRO A 346 -0.27 -11.29 1.67
C PRO A 346 -1.11 -12.08 0.67
N VAL A 347 -1.30 -11.52 -0.52
CA VAL A 347 -1.99 -12.18 -1.63
C VAL A 347 -0.96 -12.63 -2.66
N PRO A 348 -0.64 -13.93 -2.75
CA PRO A 348 0.37 -14.42 -3.69
C PRO A 348 -0.18 -14.49 -5.12
N ARG A 349 0.45 -13.77 -6.06
CA ARG A 349 0.15 -13.89 -7.50
C ARG A 349 0.52 -15.26 -8.07
N ASN A 350 1.62 -15.84 -7.56
CA ASN A 350 2.14 -17.14 -7.98
C ASN A 350 2.14 -18.14 -6.80
N PRO A 351 0.97 -18.65 -6.35
CA PRO A 351 0.86 -19.50 -5.17
C PRO A 351 1.77 -20.73 -5.13
N ALA A 352 1.94 -21.45 -6.25
CA ALA A 352 2.80 -22.64 -6.33
C ALA A 352 4.28 -22.28 -6.12
N LEU A 353 4.72 -21.16 -6.69
CA LEU A 353 6.07 -20.64 -6.45
C LEU A 353 6.25 -20.23 -4.98
N VAL A 354 5.27 -19.53 -4.40
CA VAL A 354 5.29 -19.11 -2.99
C VAL A 354 5.29 -20.30 -2.05
N ASP A 355 4.47 -21.34 -2.28
CA ASP A 355 4.44 -22.55 -1.45
C ASP A 355 5.81 -23.25 -1.44
N ALA A 356 6.42 -23.43 -2.60
CA ALA A 356 7.74 -24.05 -2.71
C ALA A 356 8.82 -23.23 -1.96
N LEU A 357 8.86 -21.91 -2.16
CA LEU A 357 9.83 -21.05 -1.48
C LEU A 357 9.58 -20.94 0.02
N THR A 358 8.32 -21.01 0.47
CA THR A 358 7.97 -21.04 1.90
C THR A 358 8.50 -22.33 2.55
N ARG A 359 8.35 -23.48 1.91
CA ARG A 359 8.89 -24.77 2.40
C ARG A 359 10.42 -24.74 2.51
N LEU A 360 11.08 -23.94 1.67
CA LEU A 360 12.53 -23.69 1.72
C LEU A 360 12.94 -22.55 2.67
N ARG A 361 12.00 -21.94 3.39
CA ARG A 361 12.22 -20.76 4.26
C ARG A 361 12.81 -19.53 3.55
N LEU A 362 12.74 -19.50 2.22
CA LEU A 362 13.24 -18.37 1.42
C LEU A 362 12.23 -17.20 1.40
N VAL A 363 10.94 -17.49 1.63
CA VAL A 363 9.86 -16.50 1.66
C VAL A 363 8.95 -16.79 2.86
N ASN A 364 8.38 -15.74 3.47
CA ASN A 364 7.44 -15.84 4.59
C ASN A 364 6.00 -15.54 4.15
N ARG A 365 5.04 -16.36 4.62
CA ARG A 365 3.60 -16.19 4.33
C ARG A 365 2.88 -15.14 5.19
N SER A 366 3.57 -14.49 6.10
CA SER A 366 2.98 -13.63 7.15
C SER A 366 3.24 -12.13 6.91
N ASN A 367 3.43 -11.72 5.66
CA ASN A 367 3.83 -10.35 5.29
C ASN A 367 5.08 -9.83 6.04
N LEU A 368 5.91 -10.75 6.55
CA LEU A 368 7.13 -10.41 7.26
C LEU A 368 8.24 -9.95 6.31
N GLY A 369 8.16 -10.32 5.03
CA GLY A 369 9.15 -9.98 4.03
C GLY A 369 9.34 -8.47 3.89
N VAL A 370 8.30 -7.76 3.46
CA VAL A 370 8.32 -6.30 3.32
C VAL A 370 8.73 -5.62 4.64
N ARG A 371 8.24 -6.12 5.78
CA ARG A 371 8.61 -5.59 7.11
C ARG A 371 10.10 -5.79 7.43
N ARG A 372 10.71 -6.94 7.07
CA ARG A 372 12.16 -7.18 7.20
C ARG A 372 12.97 -6.22 6.34
N MET A 373 12.51 -5.97 5.11
CA MET A 373 13.14 -5.01 4.21
C MET A 373 13.15 -3.60 4.82
N TYR A 374 12.01 -3.13 5.33
CA TYR A 374 11.91 -1.85 6.03
C TYR A 374 12.80 -1.82 7.27
N GLN A 375 12.70 -2.84 8.12
CA GLN A 375 13.48 -2.93 9.35
C GLN A 375 14.98 -2.87 9.06
N ALA A 376 15.48 -3.62 8.08
CA ALA A 376 16.91 -3.66 7.73
C ALA A 376 17.48 -2.28 7.34
N LEU A 377 16.69 -1.44 6.66
CA LEU A 377 17.07 -0.06 6.35
C LEU A 377 16.98 0.83 7.58
N LEU A 378 15.85 0.78 8.27
CA LEU A 378 15.52 1.71 9.33
C LEU A 378 16.41 1.54 10.56
N ILE A 379 16.82 0.32 10.92
CA ILE A 379 17.76 0.09 12.05
C ILE A 379 19.15 0.69 11.80
N GLU A 380 19.47 1.03 10.56
CA GLU A 380 20.69 1.73 10.15
C GLU A 380 20.44 3.23 9.92
N GLY A 381 19.26 3.74 10.30
CA GLY A 381 18.89 5.14 10.12
C GLY A 381 18.64 5.55 8.67
N LYS A 382 18.63 4.59 7.74
CA LYS A 382 18.42 4.83 6.31
C LYS A 382 16.96 4.98 5.95
N GLU A 383 16.69 5.61 4.83
CA GLU A 383 15.32 5.81 4.36
C GLU A 383 14.61 4.48 4.08
N PRO A 384 13.31 4.36 4.39
CA PRO A 384 12.52 3.22 3.99
C PRO A 384 12.45 3.18 2.46
N PRO A 385 12.21 2.01 1.86
CA PRO A 385 12.06 1.90 0.42
C PRO A 385 10.74 2.56 -0.01
N GLU A 386 10.75 3.20 -1.17
CA GLU A 386 9.53 3.71 -1.81
C GLU A 386 8.97 2.63 -2.73
N ILE A 387 7.70 2.26 -2.52
CA ILE A 387 7.01 1.27 -3.36
C ILE A 387 5.97 2.03 -4.19
N LEU A 388 6.10 1.93 -5.51
CA LEU A 388 5.24 2.58 -6.49
C LEU A 388 4.46 1.52 -7.27
N ASP A 389 3.15 1.72 -7.39
CA ASP A 389 2.29 0.95 -8.29
C ASP A 389 2.06 1.78 -9.56
N GLU A 390 2.62 1.30 -10.67
CA GLU A 390 2.54 1.93 -12.00
C GLU A 390 1.47 1.25 -12.87
N GLY A 391 0.57 0.47 -12.25
CA GLY A 391 -0.53 -0.26 -12.89
C GLY A 391 -0.08 -1.56 -13.55
N GLU A 392 0.80 -1.48 -14.55
CA GLU A 392 1.35 -2.66 -15.23
C GLU A 392 2.76 -3.04 -14.74
N ALA A 393 3.29 -2.34 -13.75
CA ALA A 393 4.54 -2.66 -13.09
C ALA A 393 4.51 -2.20 -11.63
N VAL A 394 5.27 -2.88 -10.78
CA VAL A 394 5.60 -2.40 -9.43
C VAL A 394 7.07 -2.03 -9.42
N ARG A 395 7.39 -0.88 -8.80
CA ARG A 395 8.76 -0.38 -8.67
C ARG A 395 9.09 -0.09 -7.22
N VAL A 396 10.18 -0.66 -6.74
CA VAL A 396 10.75 -0.43 -5.40
C VAL A 396 12.02 0.40 -5.56
N ILE A 397 12.09 1.52 -4.86
CA ILE A 397 13.22 2.46 -4.91
C ILE A 397 13.89 2.51 -3.55
N PHE A 398 15.19 2.23 -3.52
CA PHE A 398 16.07 2.47 -2.39
C PHE A 398 16.86 3.74 -2.65
N ARG A 399 16.69 4.78 -1.84
CA ARG A 399 17.55 5.95 -1.93
C ARG A 399 18.90 5.69 -1.27
N ALA A 400 19.97 6.15 -1.90
CA ALA A 400 21.27 6.23 -1.27
C ALA A 400 21.20 7.32 -0.20
N SER A 401 20.90 6.93 1.03
CA SER A 401 20.94 7.82 2.19
C SER A 401 22.21 7.57 2.98
N ASP A 402 22.83 8.65 3.46
CA ASP A 402 23.95 8.54 4.40
C ASP A 402 23.51 7.81 5.67
N LEU A 403 24.40 6.96 6.16
CA LEU A 403 24.24 6.24 7.41
C LEU A 403 24.19 7.24 8.58
N SER A 404 23.11 7.24 9.35
CA SER A 404 23.10 7.95 10.64
C SER A 404 23.77 7.10 11.71
N VAL A 405 25.08 7.30 11.88
CA VAL A 405 25.87 6.64 12.93
C VAL A 405 25.26 6.83 14.33
N PRO A 406 24.84 8.04 14.74
CA PRO A 406 24.21 8.24 16.05
C PRO A 406 22.92 7.43 16.20
N PHE A 407 22.12 7.34 15.14
CA PHE A 407 20.88 6.55 15.13
C PHE A 407 21.16 5.05 15.24
N ARG A 408 22.12 4.53 14.46
CA ARG A 408 22.51 3.12 14.52
C ARG A 408 22.98 2.72 15.92
N LEU A 409 23.84 3.54 16.53
CA LEU A 409 24.33 3.31 17.89
C LEU A 409 23.20 3.39 18.92
N PHE A 410 22.23 4.28 18.72
CA PHE A 410 21.02 4.33 19.55
C PHE A 410 20.21 3.04 19.46
N VAL A 411 19.90 2.56 18.25
CA VAL A 411 19.15 1.31 18.05
C VAL A 411 19.89 0.12 18.68
N ALA A 412 21.22 0.05 18.52
CA ALA A 412 22.03 -1.01 19.14
C ALA A 412 21.96 -0.98 20.68
N GLN A 413 22.08 0.19 21.29
CA GLN A 413 21.98 0.33 22.75
C GLN A 413 20.59 -0.02 23.30
N GLU A 414 19.52 0.23 22.55
CA GLU A 414 18.18 -0.18 22.95
C GLU A 414 18.03 -1.70 22.87
N ALA A 415 18.59 -2.34 21.84
CA ALA A 415 18.65 -3.79 21.74
C ALA A 415 19.45 -4.42 22.91
N ASP A 416 20.58 -3.83 23.32
CA ASP A 416 21.36 -4.28 24.48
C ASP A 416 20.58 -4.21 25.80
N LYS A 417 19.60 -3.30 25.89
CA LYS A 417 18.67 -3.18 27.03
C LYS A 417 17.46 -4.11 26.90
N GLY A 418 17.43 -4.99 25.90
CA GLY A 418 16.32 -5.89 25.62
C GLY A 418 15.12 -5.23 24.93
N ARG A 419 15.27 -3.99 24.41
CA ARG A 419 14.20 -3.25 23.74
C ARG A 419 14.42 -3.25 22.22
N ILE A 420 13.76 -4.19 21.56
CA ILE A 420 13.77 -4.29 20.09
C ILE A 420 12.71 -3.34 19.54
N LEU A 421 13.16 -2.31 18.83
CA LEU A 421 12.26 -1.34 18.19
C LEU A 421 11.54 -1.98 17.00
N SER A 422 10.22 -1.77 16.95
CA SER A 422 9.34 -2.15 15.85
C SER A 422 9.54 -1.24 14.62
N VAL A 423 9.05 -1.69 13.46
CA VAL A 423 9.08 -0.91 12.21
C VAL A 423 8.33 0.41 12.39
N GLU A 424 7.20 0.39 13.09
CA GLU A 424 6.38 1.55 13.37
C GLU A 424 7.15 2.59 14.19
N GLU A 425 7.80 2.18 15.28
CA GLU A 425 8.62 3.08 16.10
C GLU A 425 9.80 3.66 15.33
N LEU A 426 10.47 2.84 14.52
CA LEU A 426 11.59 3.30 13.70
C LEU A 426 11.13 4.31 12.63
N LEU A 427 9.99 4.07 11.97
CA LEU A 427 9.39 5.02 11.02
C LEU A 427 9.03 6.34 11.69
N THR A 428 8.41 6.29 12.88
CA THR A 428 8.06 7.48 13.66
C THR A 428 9.31 8.27 14.07
N LEU A 429 10.34 7.61 14.61
CA LEU A 429 11.59 8.27 14.99
C LEU A 429 12.24 8.92 13.76
N GLN A 430 12.33 8.21 12.65
CA GLN A 430 12.98 8.72 11.46
C GLN A 430 12.21 9.88 10.81
N TYR A 431 10.88 9.86 10.86
CA TYR A 431 10.05 10.99 10.46
C TYR A 431 10.37 12.21 11.34
N LEU A 432 10.41 12.03 12.65
CA LEU A 432 10.68 13.11 13.62
C LEU A 432 12.13 13.65 13.60
N LEU A 433 13.06 12.98 12.91
CA LEU A 433 14.39 13.54 12.62
C LEU A 433 14.38 14.54 11.46
N ARG A 434 13.32 14.53 10.64
CA ARG A 434 13.16 15.42 9.47
C ARG A 434 12.01 16.41 9.64
N HIS A 435 11.13 16.15 10.60
CA HIS A 435 9.94 16.93 10.86
C HIS A 435 9.85 17.23 12.37
N PRO A 436 9.55 18.47 12.76
CA PRO A 436 9.61 18.87 14.17
C PRO A 436 8.56 18.19 15.05
N GLU A 437 7.45 17.74 14.46
CA GLU A 437 6.36 17.07 15.16
C GLU A 437 5.61 16.12 14.24
N ILE A 438 4.83 15.23 14.86
CA ILE A 438 3.95 14.29 14.18
C ILE A 438 2.60 14.24 14.91
N ASP A 439 1.50 14.27 14.16
CA ASP A 439 0.16 14.02 14.69
C ASP A 439 -0.25 12.55 14.46
N THR A 440 -1.37 12.14 15.08
CA THR A 440 -1.86 10.75 14.95
C THR A 440 -2.18 10.38 13.52
N ILE A 441 -2.75 11.30 12.73
CA ILE A 441 -3.16 11.04 11.34
C ILE A 441 -1.92 10.78 10.47
N THR A 442 -0.88 11.60 10.63
CA THR A 442 0.39 11.45 9.92
C THR A 442 1.10 10.18 10.37
N ALA A 443 1.13 9.90 11.68
CA ALA A 443 1.71 8.67 12.21
C ALA A 443 1.00 7.43 11.64
N ALA A 444 -0.33 7.41 11.63
CA ALA A 444 -1.13 6.34 11.05
C ALA A 444 -0.82 6.13 9.57
N ARG A 445 -0.73 7.22 8.79
CA ARG A 445 -0.41 7.15 7.36
C ARG A 445 0.99 6.59 7.08
N ILE A 446 2.02 7.04 7.78
CA ILE A 446 3.40 6.59 7.50
C ILE A 446 3.66 5.16 8.01
N THR A 447 3.03 4.78 9.12
CA THR A 447 3.14 3.42 9.71
C THR A 447 2.13 2.44 9.12
N GLN A 448 1.24 2.95 8.25
CA GLN A 448 0.13 2.21 7.65
C GLN A 448 -0.80 1.57 8.71
N GLN A 449 -0.90 2.20 9.87
CA GLN A 449 -1.73 1.80 11.01
C GLN A 449 -3.13 2.41 10.92
N THR A 450 -4.08 1.85 11.67
CA THR A 450 -5.28 2.61 12.06
C THR A 450 -4.86 3.78 12.96
N GLU A 451 -5.67 4.85 13.02
CA GLU A 451 -5.39 5.96 13.95
C GLU A 451 -5.35 5.51 15.42
N SER A 452 -6.12 4.48 15.77
CA SER A 452 -6.11 3.89 17.11
C SER A 452 -4.76 3.24 17.43
N ASP A 453 -4.28 2.36 16.55
CA ASP A 453 -3.01 1.66 16.76
C ASP A 453 -1.82 2.63 16.70
N ALA A 454 -1.88 3.63 15.81
CA ALA A 454 -0.84 4.67 15.73
C ALA A 454 -0.76 5.49 17.02
N LYS A 455 -1.91 5.82 17.61
CA LYS A 455 -1.99 6.52 18.89
C LYS A 455 -1.42 5.66 20.03
N GLU A 456 -1.67 4.36 20.01
CA GLU A 456 -1.07 3.43 20.97
C GLU A 456 0.46 3.38 20.82
N THR A 457 0.97 3.24 19.59
CA THR A 457 2.41 3.33 19.30
C THR A 457 3.02 4.62 19.85
N LEU A 458 2.41 5.78 19.54
CA LEU A 458 2.88 7.08 20.02
C LEU A 458 2.85 7.19 21.55
N SER A 459 1.81 6.67 22.19
CA SER A 459 1.66 6.68 23.65
C SER A 459 2.72 5.80 24.32
N ARG A 460 3.01 4.62 23.76
CA ARG A 460 4.10 3.75 24.22
C ARG A 460 5.46 4.45 24.08
N MET A 461 5.71 5.09 22.94
CA MET A 461 6.94 5.84 22.72
C MET A 461 7.11 7.05 23.66
N GLU A 462 6.00 7.66 24.09
CA GLU A 462 5.98 8.75 25.07
C GLU A 462 6.19 8.26 26.51
N LEU A 463 5.39 7.28 26.95
CA LEU A 463 5.24 6.91 28.36
C LEU A 463 6.22 5.80 28.78
N ASP A 464 6.35 4.76 27.95
CA ASP A 464 7.11 3.56 28.31
C ASP A 464 8.57 3.68 27.88
N LEU A 465 8.80 4.19 26.66
CA LEU A 465 10.14 4.34 26.09
C LEU A 465 10.77 5.70 26.39
N GLY A 466 9.95 6.72 26.63
CA GLY A 466 10.42 8.08 26.92
C GLY A 466 11.16 8.74 25.75
N TYR A 467 10.81 8.41 24.51
CA TYR A 467 11.40 9.01 23.31
C TYR A 467 10.69 10.28 22.86
N LEU A 468 9.40 10.41 23.17
CA LEU A 468 8.55 11.49 22.70
C LEU A 468 8.07 12.40 23.84
N GLU A 469 7.70 13.62 23.48
CA GLU A 469 6.95 14.56 24.31
C GLU A 469 5.65 14.91 23.59
N ARG A 470 4.56 14.88 24.34
CA ARG A 470 3.24 15.25 23.84
C ARG A 470 2.99 16.74 23.99
N GLY A 471 2.44 17.34 22.94
CA GLY A 471 1.99 18.73 22.92
C GLY A 471 0.56 18.88 22.40
N GLY A 472 -0.03 20.04 22.66
CA GLY A 472 -1.41 20.35 22.26
C GLY A 472 -2.49 19.64 23.10
N THR A 473 -3.75 19.89 22.77
CA THR A 473 -4.92 19.30 23.45
C THR A 473 -5.98 18.86 22.47
N GLY A 474 -6.72 17.80 22.81
CA GLY A 474 -7.82 17.27 22.00
C GLY A 474 -7.40 16.93 20.57
N ARG A 475 -8.12 17.49 19.58
CA ARG A 475 -7.88 17.30 18.14
C ARG A 475 -6.58 17.95 17.63
N GLY A 476 -5.90 18.77 18.43
CA GLY A 476 -4.60 19.36 18.11
C GLY A 476 -3.43 18.68 18.82
N THR A 477 -3.59 17.42 19.24
CA THR A 477 -2.52 16.66 19.90
C THR A 477 -1.43 16.30 18.88
N TYR A 478 -0.18 16.55 19.23
CA TYR A 478 1.00 16.16 18.46
C TYR A 478 2.08 15.61 19.38
N TRP A 479 3.05 14.92 18.79
CA TRP A 479 4.24 14.42 19.47
C TRP A 479 5.50 15.00 18.84
N ARG A 480 6.50 15.27 19.67
CA ARG A 480 7.84 15.68 19.25
C ARG A 480 8.87 14.72 19.83
N LEU A 481 10.01 14.61 19.17
CA LEU A 481 11.14 13.89 19.75
C LEU A 481 11.64 14.66 20.99
N ARG A 482 11.94 13.98 22.09
CA ARG A 482 12.52 14.63 23.28
C ARG A 482 13.80 15.38 22.92
N ALA A 483 14.00 16.55 23.51
CA ALA A 483 15.10 17.45 23.12
C ALA A 483 16.51 16.87 23.38
N ASP A 484 16.69 16.00 24.36
CA ASP A 484 17.93 15.27 24.60
C ASP A 484 18.16 14.18 23.53
N LEU A 485 17.11 13.41 23.20
CA LEU A 485 17.17 12.40 22.15
C LEU A 485 17.39 13.02 20.77
N HIS A 486 16.70 14.11 20.45
CA HIS A 486 16.90 14.84 19.20
C HIS A 486 18.34 15.35 19.08
N ARG A 487 18.89 16.02 20.10
CA ARG A 487 20.30 16.47 20.07
C ARG A 487 21.28 15.31 19.89
N ARG A 488 20.98 14.16 20.49
CA ARG A 488 21.81 12.97 20.38
C ARG A 488 21.76 12.35 18.98
N LEU A 489 20.60 12.36 18.33
CA LEU A 489 20.38 11.74 17.02
C LEU A 489 20.71 12.67 15.84
N SER A 490 20.65 13.99 16.02
CA SER A 490 20.74 14.99 14.93
C SER A 490 22.15 15.59 14.67
N ALA A 491 23.24 15.04 15.22
CA ALA A 491 24.58 15.62 15.06
C ALA A 491 25.43 15.00 13.92
N PRO A 492 26.16 15.80 13.10
CA PRO A 492 25.80 17.06 12.46
C PRO A 492 25.57 16.89 10.94
N GLY A 493 24.40 17.30 10.44
CA GLY A 493 24.09 17.38 9.01
C GLY A 493 23.27 18.62 8.68
N HIS A 494 23.95 19.73 8.40
CA HIS A 494 23.44 21.05 7.97
C HIS A 494 22.46 21.80 8.91
N PRO A 495 22.98 22.65 9.84
CA PRO A 495 22.17 23.57 10.65
C PRO A 495 21.33 24.59 9.83
N GLU A 496 21.63 24.78 8.55
CA GLU A 496 20.82 25.60 7.64
C GLU A 496 19.55 24.88 7.16
N ARG A 497 19.56 23.54 7.08
CA ARG A 497 18.40 22.73 6.68
C ARG A 497 17.39 22.66 7.83
N ASP A 498 17.86 22.41 9.06
CA ASP A 498 17.01 22.40 10.26
C ASP A 498 16.33 23.75 10.51
N ARG A 499 17.07 24.86 10.35
CA ARG A 499 16.48 26.21 10.44
C ARG A 499 15.45 26.49 9.35
N ARG A 500 15.60 25.92 8.15
CA ARG A 500 14.65 26.09 7.05
C ARG A 500 13.41 25.22 7.23
N ILE A 501 13.57 24.02 7.80
CA ILE A 501 12.47 23.10 8.15
C ILE A 501 11.63 23.69 9.29
N ASP A 502 12.26 24.24 10.34
CA ASP A 502 11.55 24.94 11.42
C ASP A 502 10.74 26.13 10.90
N TRP A 503 11.26 26.82 9.88
CA TRP A 503 10.60 27.98 9.27
C TRP A 503 9.37 27.59 8.44
N GLU A 504 9.51 26.60 7.56
CA GLU A 504 8.39 26.11 6.73
C GLU A 504 7.32 25.40 7.57
N ALA A 505 7.70 24.63 8.60
CA ALA A 505 6.76 24.04 9.54
C ALA A 505 5.97 25.10 10.31
N ALA A 506 6.63 26.18 10.74
CA ALA A 506 5.96 27.32 11.37
C ALA A 506 4.96 27.99 10.40
N LYS A 507 5.28 28.11 9.11
CA LYS A 507 4.34 28.62 8.09
C LYS A 507 3.13 27.72 7.95
N THR A 508 3.32 26.42 7.74
CA THR A 508 2.22 25.45 7.57
C THR A 508 1.30 25.43 8.79
N ARG A 509 1.86 25.48 10.01
CA ARG A 509 1.08 25.47 11.26
C ARG A 509 0.22 26.73 11.40
N VAL A 510 0.79 27.91 11.16
CA VAL A 510 0.04 29.17 11.24
C VAL A 510 -1.06 29.21 10.17
N LEU A 511 -0.75 28.78 8.95
CA LEU A 511 -1.72 28.71 7.85
C LEU A 511 -2.89 27.75 8.16
N SER A 512 -2.59 26.56 8.68
CA SER A 512 -3.60 25.56 9.06
C SER A 512 -4.56 26.10 10.12
N ILE A 513 -4.04 26.75 11.17
CA ILE A 513 -4.85 27.33 12.25
C ILE A 513 -5.69 28.49 11.73
N LEU A 514 -5.15 29.35 10.87
CA LEU A 514 -5.92 30.45 10.26
C LEU A 514 -7.12 29.94 9.45
N LYS A 515 -6.90 28.90 8.62
CA LYS A 515 -7.98 28.25 7.85
C LYS A 515 -9.02 27.62 8.78
N GLN A 516 -8.57 26.87 9.79
CA GLN A 516 -9.46 26.20 10.73
C GLN A 516 -10.31 27.18 11.56
N ARG A 517 -9.73 28.31 11.98
CA ARG A 517 -10.49 29.37 12.68
C ARG A 517 -11.51 30.04 11.76
N ALA A 518 -11.13 30.32 10.50
CA ALA A 518 -12.08 30.84 9.52
C ALA A 518 -13.21 29.86 9.23
N ASP A 519 -12.93 28.55 9.19
CA ASP A 519 -13.94 27.50 9.03
C ASP A 519 -14.97 27.51 10.15
N ARG A 520 -14.53 27.80 11.38
CA ARG A 520 -15.37 27.89 12.59
C ARG A 520 -16.01 29.25 12.83
N GLY A 521 -15.72 30.25 11.99
CA GLY A 521 -16.17 31.65 12.22
C GLY A 521 -15.49 32.32 13.41
N GLU A 522 -14.33 31.82 13.85
CA GLU A 522 -13.55 32.39 14.94
C GLU A 522 -12.63 33.52 14.46
N SER A 523 -12.33 34.47 15.35
CA SER A 523 -11.38 35.56 15.06
C SER A 523 -9.98 35.02 14.75
N GLY A 524 -9.27 35.68 13.84
CA GLY A 524 -7.93 35.27 13.40
C GLY A 524 -6.84 35.30 14.47
N LEU A 525 -5.57 35.12 14.09
CA LEU A 525 -4.46 35.03 15.04
C LEU A 525 -3.77 36.37 15.28
N SER A 526 -3.56 36.73 16.54
CA SER A 526 -2.69 37.86 16.91
C SER A 526 -1.21 37.49 16.83
N ASN A 527 -0.33 38.49 16.73
CA ASN A 527 1.12 38.26 16.77
C ASN A 527 1.56 37.51 18.05
N ALA A 528 0.93 37.82 19.20
CA ALA A 528 1.23 37.16 20.47
C ALA A 528 0.87 35.65 20.44
N GLU A 529 -0.29 35.30 19.88
CA GLU A 529 -0.70 33.91 19.69
C GLU A 529 0.24 33.19 18.72
N ILE A 530 0.63 33.82 17.61
CA ILE A 530 1.56 33.21 16.64
C ILE A 530 2.92 32.94 17.30
N ARG A 531 3.42 33.85 18.14
CA ARG A 531 4.66 33.64 18.90
C ARG A 531 4.53 32.48 19.90
N GLN A 532 3.37 32.29 20.52
CA GLN A 532 3.14 31.12 21.39
C GLN A 532 3.09 29.82 20.59
N ILE A 533 2.53 29.83 19.39
CA ILE A 533 2.39 28.66 18.51
C ILE A 533 3.73 28.23 17.89
N THR A 534 4.56 29.21 17.55
CA THR A 534 5.80 28.99 16.77
C THR A 534 7.07 29.15 17.62
N HIS A 535 6.97 29.65 18.84
CA HIS A 535 8.09 30.05 19.71
C HIS A 535 9.05 31.07 19.10
N LEU A 536 8.65 31.72 18.00
CA LEU A 536 9.43 32.75 17.34
C LEU A 536 9.35 34.09 18.10
N ASP A 537 10.38 34.92 17.92
CA ASP A 537 10.36 36.29 18.40
C ASP A 537 9.42 37.19 17.56
N ARG A 538 9.21 38.42 18.03
CA ARG A 538 8.28 39.36 17.37
C ARG A 538 8.68 39.67 15.92
N ASN A 539 9.97 39.83 15.63
CA ASN A 539 10.47 40.20 14.31
C ASN A 539 10.40 39.00 13.35
N GLN A 540 10.70 37.80 13.87
CA GLN A 540 10.56 36.55 13.14
C GLN A 540 9.11 36.28 12.75
N VAL A 541 8.14 36.50 13.64
CA VAL A 541 6.71 36.37 13.31
C VAL A 541 6.27 37.37 12.24
N VAL A 542 6.75 38.62 12.30
CA VAL A 542 6.44 39.62 11.26
C VAL A 542 6.99 39.19 9.90
N ARG A 543 8.20 38.61 9.87
CA ARG A 543 8.80 38.06 8.65
C ARG A 543 8.03 36.86 8.14
N LEU A 544 7.70 35.91 9.02
CA LEU A 544 6.93 34.71 8.70
C LEU A 544 5.57 35.06 8.08
N MET A 545 4.84 36.00 8.69
CA MET A 545 3.54 36.44 8.16
C MET A 545 3.64 37.21 6.84
N ARG A 546 4.76 37.89 6.59
CA ARG A 546 5.00 38.54 5.30
C ARG A 546 5.18 37.51 4.19
N GLU A 547 5.98 36.48 4.44
CA GLU A 547 6.21 35.39 3.49
C GLU A 547 4.93 34.58 3.26
N LEU A 548 4.20 34.21 4.32
CA LEU A 548 2.91 33.51 4.21
C LEU A 548 1.88 34.26 3.37
N ARG A 549 1.82 35.59 3.48
CA ARG A 549 0.92 36.44 2.69
C ARG A 549 1.32 36.53 1.22
N GLN A 550 2.62 36.46 0.92
CA GLN A 550 3.09 36.39 -0.47
C GLN A 550 2.70 35.05 -1.11
N GLU A 551 2.79 33.96 -0.35
CA GLU A 551 2.43 32.62 -0.80
C GLU A 551 0.91 32.39 -0.81
N ASN A 552 0.16 33.07 0.08
CA ASN A 552 -1.29 32.91 0.26
C ASN A 552 -1.98 34.27 0.35
N PRO A 553 -2.44 34.84 -0.79
CA PRO A 553 -3.08 36.16 -0.85
C PRO A 553 -4.37 36.29 -0.03
N GLN A 554 -4.98 35.17 0.39
CA GLN A 554 -6.19 35.12 1.20
C GLN A 554 -5.98 35.58 2.66
N ILE A 555 -4.72 35.72 3.11
CA ILE A 555 -4.41 36.22 4.45
C ILE A 555 -4.48 37.75 4.47
N GLN A 556 -5.47 38.30 5.18
CA GLN A 556 -5.71 39.74 5.27
C GLN A 556 -4.66 40.46 6.13
N GLU A 557 -4.50 41.77 5.88
CA GLU A 557 -3.67 42.61 6.74
C GLU A 557 -4.25 42.72 8.14
N PRO A 558 -3.40 42.57 9.18
CA PRO A 558 -3.88 42.80 10.51
C PRO A 558 -4.11 44.31 10.71
N GLY A 559 -5.18 44.67 11.41
CA GLY A 559 -5.47 46.06 11.77
C GLY A 559 -4.34 46.73 12.58
N ARG A 560 -4.47 48.03 12.88
CA ARG A 560 -3.45 48.76 13.67
C ARG A 560 -3.71 48.64 15.17
N GLY A 561 -2.65 48.40 15.95
CA GLY A 561 -2.67 48.45 17.42
C GLY A 561 -2.44 47.09 18.11
N ARG A 562 -2.65 47.04 19.43
CA ARG A 562 -2.40 45.85 20.26
C ARG A 562 -3.33 44.66 19.93
N TRP A 563 -4.46 44.94 19.28
CA TRP A 563 -5.50 43.98 18.93
C TRP A 563 -5.47 43.50 17.48
N ALA A 564 -4.38 43.80 16.77
CA ALA A 564 -4.14 43.40 15.39
C ALA A 564 -4.16 41.87 15.23
N ARG A 565 -5.01 41.35 14.35
CA ARG A 565 -5.17 39.91 14.04
C ARG A 565 -5.05 39.66 12.55
N TYR A 566 -4.37 38.59 12.18
CA TYR A 566 -4.30 38.08 10.81
C TYR A 566 -5.49 37.14 10.57
N GLU A 567 -6.23 37.34 9.50
CA GLU A 567 -7.47 36.59 9.20
C GLU A 567 -7.38 35.93 7.83
N TRP A 568 -8.04 34.78 7.68
CA TRP A 568 -8.15 34.07 6.40
C TRP A 568 -9.49 34.41 5.74
N ALA A 569 -9.45 35.02 4.56
CA ALA A 569 -10.63 35.31 3.77
C ALA A 569 -11.14 34.01 3.11
N LYS A 570 -12.38 33.60 3.44
CA LYS A 570 -13.10 32.59 2.66
C LYS A 570 -13.49 33.19 1.30
N GLN A 571 -13.28 32.41 0.23
CA GLN A 571 -13.84 32.71 -1.09
C GLN A 571 -15.31 32.32 -1.13
#